data_AF-A0A0G0D9Z2-F1
#
_entry.id   AF-A0A0G0D9Z2-F1
#
_cell.length_a   1.000
_cell.length_b   1.000
_cell.length_c   1.000
_cell.angle_alpha   90.00
_cell.angle_beta   90.00
_cell.angle_gamma   90.00
#
_symmetry.space_group_name_H-M   'P 1'
#
loop_
_entity.id
_entity.type
_entity.pdbx_description
1 polymer ?
#
loop_
_entity_poly.entity_id
_entity_poly.type
_entity_poly.pdbx_seq_one_letter_code
_entity_poly.pdbx_strand_id
1 'polypeptide(L)'
;MVINGRDKAMPCLYKYIMISPIKIWRRQKEIRKIIGKKGKVLVWTKIYTPGADFKKYAPYPVVLVELKNKEKIYGQLVDYEDSDLKTGKKVVSVLRKVRSSSEEGVIAYGVKFKPL
;
A
#
# COMPACT_ATOMS: atom_id res chain seq x y z
N MET A 1 33.28 -6.51 41.17
CA MET A 1 31.82 -6.45 40.98
C MET A 1 31.58 -6.32 39.48
N VAL A 2 31.13 -7.42 38.85
CA VAL A 2 30.94 -7.50 37.40
C VAL A 2 29.62 -6.84 37.05
N ILE A 3 29.64 -5.80 36.21
CA ILE A 3 28.50 -5.38 35.41
C ILE A 3 28.98 -5.16 33.99
N ASN A 4 28.90 -6.23 33.21
CA ASN A 4 29.02 -6.24 31.76
C ASN A 4 27.81 -5.52 31.16
N GLY A 5 27.88 -4.21 30.98
CA GLY A 5 26.91 -3.42 30.22
C GLY A 5 27.50 -3.05 28.86
N ARG A 6 27.38 -3.93 27.86
CA ARG A 6 27.69 -3.56 26.47
C ARG A 6 26.65 -2.54 26.02
N ASP A 7 27.00 -1.25 26.08
CA ASP A 7 26.35 -0.17 25.35
C ASP A 7 26.51 -0.43 23.84
N LYS A 8 25.64 -1.29 23.31
CA LYS A 8 25.42 -1.38 21.87
C LYS A 8 24.50 -0.24 21.49
N ALA A 9 25.09 0.86 21.02
CA ALA A 9 24.41 1.84 20.19
C ALA A 9 23.48 1.09 19.21
N MET A 10 22.18 1.34 19.36
CA MET A 10 21.12 0.71 18.58
C MET A 10 21.31 1.13 17.11
N PRO A 11 21.83 0.28 16.21
CA PRO A 11 22.17 0.72 14.87
C PRO A 11 20.88 0.93 14.10
N CYS A 12 20.61 2.20 13.77
CA CYS A 12 19.84 2.65 12.62
C CYS A 12 18.75 1.66 12.14
N LEU A 13 17.60 1.72 12.81
CA LEU A 13 16.38 0.93 12.61
C LEU A 13 15.67 1.19 11.25
N TYR A 14 16.40 1.53 10.19
CA TYR A 14 15.83 2.01 8.93
C TYR A 14 16.58 1.54 7.68
N LYS A 15 17.00 0.27 7.64
CA LYS A 15 17.55 -0.32 6.42
C LYS A 15 17.05 -1.76 6.30
N TYR A 16 16.29 -2.00 5.22
CA TYR A 16 15.58 -3.24 4.90
C TYR A 16 14.29 -3.50 5.70
N ILE A 17 13.18 -2.94 5.21
CA ILE A 17 11.94 -3.74 5.13
C ILE A 17 12.27 -4.89 4.18
N MET A 18 12.89 -5.94 4.70
CA MET A 18 13.18 -7.15 3.94
C MET A 18 11.83 -7.79 3.66
N ILE A 19 11.30 -7.54 2.47
CA ILE A 19 10.04 -8.13 2.04
C ILE A 19 10.33 -9.62 1.82
N SER A 20 10.17 -10.42 2.88
CA SER A 20 10.37 -11.86 2.80
C SER A 20 9.35 -12.47 1.82
N PRO A 21 9.78 -13.33 0.88
CA PRO A 21 8.89 -14.09 0.01
C PRO A 21 7.75 -14.78 0.79
N ILE A 22 8.04 -15.31 1.99
CA ILE A 22 7.06 -15.98 2.84
C ILE A 22 5.94 -15.03 3.29
N LYS A 23 6.26 -13.76 3.59
CA LYS A 23 5.29 -12.75 4.03
C LYS A 23 4.41 -12.30 2.87
N ILE A 24 4.99 -12.15 1.67
CA ILE A 24 4.24 -11.83 0.45
C ILE A 24 3.24 -12.95 0.17
N TRP A 25 3.71 -14.20 0.18
CA TRP A 25 2.90 -15.38 -0.09
C TRP A 25 1.74 -15.53 0.89
N ARG A 26 2.00 -15.41 2.21
CA ARG A 26 0.93 -15.47 3.23
C ARG A 26 -0.13 -14.38 3.04
N ARG A 27 0.28 -13.15 2.71
CA ARG A 27 -0.63 -12.00 2.53
C ARG A 27 -1.50 -12.10 1.28
N GLN A 28 -1.10 -12.92 0.30
CA GLN A 28 -1.85 -13.11 -0.94
C GLN A 28 -3.27 -13.66 -0.71
N LYS A 29 -3.48 -14.44 0.36
CA LYS A 29 -4.81 -14.95 0.76
C LYS A 29 -5.79 -13.83 1.11
N GLU A 30 -5.33 -12.82 1.84
CA GLU A 30 -6.17 -11.67 2.22
C GLU A 30 -6.47 -10.77 1.03
N ILE A 31 -5.48 -10.55 0.16
CA ILE A 31 -5.67 -9.78 -1.08
C ILE A 31 -6.79 -10.40 -1.92
N ARG A 32 -6.83 -11.74 -2.04
CA ARG A 32 -7.86 -12.46 -2.80
C ARG A 32 -9.29 -12.18 -2.34
N LYS A 33 -9.51 -11.95 -1.04
CA LYS A 33 -10.84 -11.64 -0.49
C LYS A 33 -11.35 -10.27 -0.91
N ILE A 34 -10.43 -9.34 -1.15
CA ILE A 34 -10.72 -7.93 -1.37
C ILE A 34 -10.79 -7.59 -2.87
N ILE A 35 -10.13 -8.33 -3.76
CA ILE A 35 -10.15 -8.06 -5.21
C ILE A 35 -11.59 -8.04 -5.78
N GLY A 36 -11.88 -7.05 -6.64
CA GLY A 36 -13.17 -6.92 -7.32
C GLY A 36 -14.32 -6.41 -6.44
N LYS A 37 -14.06 -6.13 -5.16
CA LYS A 37 -15.03 -5.54 -4.25
C LYS A 37 -15.25 -4.07 -4.60
N LYS A 38 -16.51 -3.65 -4.54
CA LYS A 38 -16.94 -2.27 -4.77
C LYS A 38 -17.10 -1.55 -3.44
N GLY A 39 -16.79 -0.26 -3.42
CA GLY A 39 -16.92 0.59 -2.24
C GLY A 39 -17.11 2.05 -2.60
N LYS A 40 -17.09 2.91 -1.58
CA LYS A 40 -17.15 4.36 -1.71
C LYS A 40 -15.95 5.00 -1.01
N VAL A 41 -15.38 6.03 -1.61
CA VAL A 41 -14.30 6.82 -1.00
C VAL A 41 -14.89 7.60 0.19
N LEU A 42 -14.32 7.40 1.39
CA LEU A 42 -14.65 8.18 2.59
C LEU A 42 -13.84 9.48 2.64
N VAL A 43 -12.53 9.37 2.42
CA VAL A 43 -11.60 10.49 2.40
C VAL A 43 -10.46 10.18 1.43
N TRP A 44 -9.86 11.22 0.87
CA TRP A 44 -8.73 11.11 -0.04
C TRP A 44 -7.67 12.17 0.27
N THR A 45 -6.44 11.89 -0.16
CA THR A 45 -5.31 12.83 -0.08
C THR A 45 -4.37 12.62 -1.26
N LYS A 46 -3.64 13.64 -1.69
CA LYS A 46 -2.56 13.52 -2.70
C LYS A 46 -1.20 13.57 -1.99
N ILE A 47 -0.37 12.55 -2.23
CA ILE A 47 1.00 12.51 -1.72
C ILE A 47 1.93 13.13 -2.76
N TYR A 48 2.50 14.29 -2.41
CA TYR A 48 3.44 15.03 -3.25
C TYR A 48 4.90 14.62 -3.02
N THR A 49 5.26 14.35 -1.76
CA THR A 49 6.64 14.04 -1.36
C THR A 49 6.73 12.62 -0.78
N PRO A 50 6.83 11.58 -1.61
CA PRO A 50 6.91 10.20 -1.13
C PRO A 50 8.36 9.77 -0.82
N GLY A 51 8.49 8.64 -0.12
CA GLY A 51 9.77 7.95 0.06
C GLY A 51 10.35 7.42 -1.26
N ALA A 52 11.64 7.05 -1.25
CA ALA A 52 12.42 6.68 -2.43
C ALA A 52 11.72 5.69 -3.38
N ASP A 53 11.12 4.61 -2.84
CA ASP A 53 10.44 3.57 -3.63
C ASP A 53 9.24 4.06 -4.46
N PHE A 54 8.62 5.16 -4.03
CA PHE A 54 7.38 5.68 -4.61
C PHE A 54 7.56 7.04 -5.29
N LYS A 55 8.79 7.58 -5.35
CA LYS A 55 9.11 8.85 -6.03
C LYS A 55 8.59 8.90 -7.46
N LYS A 56 8.73 7.81 -8.21
CA LYS A 56 8.26 7.70 -9.60
C LYS A 56 6.74 7.80 -9.79
N TYR A 57 5.98 7.67 -8.70
CA TYR A 57 4.52 7.76 -8.75
C TYR A 57 4.00 9.11 -8.26
N ALA A 58 4.85 9.99 -7.72
CA ALA A 58 4.39 11.29 -7.24
C ALA A 58 4.04 12.24 -8.40
N PRO A 59 2.98 13.04 -8.26
CA PRO A 59 1.97 13.00 -7.19
C PRO A 59 0.97 11.85 -7.40
N TYR A 60 0.61 11.14 -6.32
CA TYR A 60 -0.44 10.11 -6.40
C TYR A 60 -1.50 10.24 -5.29
N PRO A 61 -2.78 10.00 -5.62
CA PRO A 61 -3.85 9.99 -4.65
C PRO A 61 -3.90 8.68 -3.86
N VAL A 62 -4.21 8.81 -2.57
CA VAL A 62 -4.53 7.73 -1.65
C VAL A 62 -5.96 7.95 -1.15
N VAL A 63 -6.74 6.88 -1.14
CA VAL A 63 -8.15 6.88 -0.73
C VAL A 63 -8.35 5.92 0.43
N LEU A 64 -9.19 6.31 1.38
CA LEU A 64 -9.83 5.41 2.34
C LEU A 64 -11.20 5.04 1.78
N VAL A 65 -11.47 3.74 1.62
CA VAL A 65 -12.67 3.22 0.97
C VAL A 65 -13.45 2.39 1.97
N GLU A 66 -14.74 2.67 2.08
CA GLU A 66 -15.68 1.78 2.75
C GLU A 66 -16.28 0.81 1.73
N LEU A 67 -16.02 -0.48 1.92
CA LEU A 67 -16.59 -1.54 1.11
C LEU A 67 -18.04 -1.83 1.50
N LYS A 68 -18.77 -2.55 0.63
CA LYS A 68 -20.17 -2.95 0.91
C LYS A 68 -20.36 -3.73 2.21
N ASN A 69 -19.35 -4.46 2.68
CA ASN A 69 -19.35 -5.19 3.95
C ASN A 69 -19.00 -4.30 5.17
N LYS A 70 -18.99 -2.97 5.02
CA LYS A 70 -18.59 -1.97 6.03
C LYS A 70 -17.13 -2.03 6.47
N GLU A 71 -16.31 -2.82 5.77
CA GLU A 71 -14.87 -2.86 5.99
C GLU A 71 -14.22 -1.62 5.39
N LYS A 72 -13.29 -1.00 6.13
CA LYS A 72 -12.57 0.19 5.70
C LYS A 72 -11.17 -0.20 5.27
N ILE A 73 -10.85 0.06 4.01
CA ILE A 73 -9.57 -0.31 3.39
C ILE A 73 -8.99 0.92 2.70
N TYR A 74 -7.69 1.16 2.87
CA TYR A 74 -6.99 2.24 2.19
C TYR A 74 -6.12 1.72 1.05
N GLY A 75 -5.86 2.58 0.07
CA GLY A 75 -5.00 2.24 -1.07
C GLY A 75 -4.84 3.42 -2.04
N GLN A 76 -3.97 3.25 -3.03
CA GLN A 76 -3.80 4.26 -4.08
C GLN A 76 -4.98 4.21 -5.05
N LEU A 77 -5.44 5.39 -5.51
CA LEU A 77 -6.40 5.49 -6.61
C LEU A 77 -5.62 5.55 -7.93
N VAL A 78 -6.03 4.74 -8.90
CA VAL A 78 -5.42 4.62 -10.24
C VAL A 78 -6.48 4.69 -11.33
N ASP A 79 -6.05 4.98 -12.56
CA ASP A 79 -6.93 5.17 -13.72
C ASP A 79 -8.06 6.16 -13.41
N TYR A 80 -7.71 7.33 -12.85
CA TYR A 80 -8.64 8.35 -12.38
C TYR A 80 -8.47 9.64 -13.15
N GLU A 81 -9.54 10.43 -13.21
CA GLU A 81 -9.49 11.85 -13.57
C GLU A 81 -9.62 12.73 -12.32
N ASP A 82 -9.21 13.99 -12.39
CA ASP A 82 -9.29 14.90 -11.22
C ASP A 82 -10.74 15.05 -10.69
N SER A 83 -11.75 14.88 -11.55
CA SER A 83 -13.17 14.90 -11.17
C SER A 83 -13.60 13.71 -10.29
N ASP A 84 -12.80 12.64 -10.26
CA ASP A 84 -13.01 11.45 -9.43
C ASP A 84 -12.50 11.61 -7.99
N LEU A 85 -11.63 12.59 -7.74
CA LEU A 85 -11.03 12.84 -6.42
C LEU A 85 -12.00 13.58 -5.51
N LYS A 86 -13.05 12.86 -5.11
CA LYS A 86 -14.07 13.36 -4.20
C LYS A 86 -14.58 12.27 -3.27
N THR A 87 -14.96 12.69 -2.07
CA THR A 87 -15.68 11.83 -1.13
C THR A 87 -16.99 11.35 -1.76
N GLY A 88 -17.35 10.10 -1.47
CA GLY A 88 -18.53 9.43 -2.01
C GLY A 88 -18.34 8.81 -3.39
N LYS A 89 -17.21 9.06 -4.09
CA LYS A 89 -16.95 8.43 -5.39
C LYS A 89 -16.94 6.91 -5.26
N LYS A 90 -17.66 6.24 -6.17
CA LYS A 90 -17.72 4.78 -6.25
C LYS A 90 -16.42 4.26 -6.87
N VAL A 91 -15.85 3.24 -6.26
CA VAL A 91 -14.59 2.62 -6.71
C VAL A 91 -14.68 1.10 -6.64
N VAL A 92 -13.80 0.44 -7.38
CA VAL A 92 -13.59 -1.01 -7.34
C VAL A 92 -12.13 -1.31 -7.02
N SER A 93 -11.90 -2.33 -6.20
CA SER A 93 -10.55 -2.82 -5.89
C SER A 93 -9.99 -3.62 -7.07
N VAL A 94 -8.76 -3.29 -7.44
CA VAL A 94 -8.02 -3.92 -8.55
C VAL A 94 -6.66 -4.39 -8.08
N LEU A 95 -6.17 -5.48 -8.68
CA LEU A 95 -4.83 -5.97 -8.41
C LEU A 95 -3.83 -5.22 -9.27
N ARG A 96 -2.79 -4.65 -8.66
CA ARG A 96 -1.69 -3.97 -9.38
C ARG A 96 -0.34 -4.36 -8.80
N LYS A 97 0.70 -4.29 -9.62
CA LYS A 97 2.09 -4.38 -9.17
C LYS A 97 2.39 -3.16 -8.29
N VAL A 98 2.79 -3.40 -7.04
CA VAL A 98 3.08 -2.32 -6.07
C VAL A 98 4.57 -2.04 -6.00
N ARG A 99 5.41 -3.08 -6.13
CA ARG A 99 6.88 -2.94 -6.15
C ARG A 99 7.48 -3.87 -7.20
N SER A 100 8.49 -3.37 -7.89
CA SER A 100 9.48 -4.15 -8.62
C SER A 100 10.66 -4.35 -7.67
N SER A 101 10.89 -5.58 -7.23
CA SER A 101 12.17 -5.97 -6.63
C SER A 101 13.24 -6.07 -7.73
N SER A 102 14.49 -6.34 -7.34
CA SER A 102 15.61 -6.63 -8.25
C SER A 102 15.26 -7.77 -9.24
N GLU A 103 16.10 -8.00 -10.25
CA GLU A 103 15.85 -8.99 -11.32
C GLU A 103 15.50 -10.40 -10.80
N GLU A 104 16.02 -10.80 -9.64
CA GLU A 104 15.76 -12.11 -9.00
C GLU A 104 14.69 -12.06 -7.89
N GLY A 105 14.09 -10.90 -7.63
CA GLY A 105 13.19 -10.70 -6.51
C GLY A 105 11.73 -11.05 -6.80
N VAL A 106 10.96 -11.32 -5.74
CA VAL A 106 9.52 -11.59 -5.86
C VAL A 106 8.76 -10.32 -6.20
N ILE A 107 7.92 -10.37 -7.24
CA ILE A 107 7.02 -9.27 -7.61
C ILE A 107 5.88 -9.17 -6.59
N ALA A 108 5.82 -8.04 -5.88
CA ALA A 108 4.77 -7.79 -4.92
C ALA A 108 3.52 -7.18 -5.59
N TYR A 109 2.45 -7.95 -5.62
CA TYR A 109 1.12 -7.46 -5.98
C TYR A 109 0.39 -6.93 -4.75
N GLY A 110 -0.50 -5.96 -4.97
CA GLY A 110 -1.35 -5.39 -3.94
C GLY A 110 -2.60 -4.77 -4.52
N VAL A 111 -3.52 -4.42 -3.62
CA VAL A 111 -4.80 -3.81 -3.97
C VAL A 111 -4.61 -2.30 -4.18
N LYS A 112 -5.11 -1.81 -5.30
CA LYS A 112 -5.36 -0.39 -5.56
C LYS A 112 -6.85 -0.20 -5.88
N PHE A 113 -7.30 1.03 -6.01
CA PHE A 113 -8.69 1.34 -6.34
C PHE A 113 -8.77 2.02 -7.70
N LYS A 114 -9.81 1.70 -8.46
CA LYS A 114 -10.16 2.36 -9.72
C LYS A 114 -11.55 2.97 -9.60
N PRO A 115 -11.77 4.21 -10.08
CA PRO A 115 -13.10 4.77 -10.26
C PRO A 115 -14.04 3.87 -11.06
N LEU A 116 -15.30 3.77 -10.62
CA LEU A 116 -16.39 3.22 -11.43
C LEU A 116 -17.03 4.30 -12.29
#